data_AF-A0A6N7TSN7-F1
#
_entry.id   AF-A0A6N7TSN7-F1
#
_cell.length_a   1.000
_cell.length_b   1.000
_cell.length_c   1.000
_cell.angle_alpha   90.00
_cell.angle_beta   90.00
_cell.angle_gamma   90.00
#
_symmetry.space_group_name_H-M   'P 1'
#
loop_
_entity.id
_entity.type
_entity.pdbx_description
1 polymer ?
#
loop_
_entity_poly.entity_id
_entity_poly.type
_entity_poly.pdbx_seq_one_letter_code
_entity_poly.pdbx_strand_id
1 'polypeptide(L)'
;MHRSSSSLPTLGPFLEQQPFLADPEAAQTCPCHARAARCRAMLSDMARQSRTTLVHLSELADQALRVDWEGRAAEAYRAQVRAMDAVCQDQRIQAGRTLSLINQEIRP
;
A
#
# COMPACT_ATOMS: atom_id res chain seq x y z
N MET A 1 -31.85 -11.59 -44.38
CA MET A 1 -30.81 -10.70 -43.81
C MET A 1 -31.43 -9.89 -42.68
N HIS A 2 -31.29 -10.36 -41.44
CA HIS A 2 -31.74 -9.64 -40.25
C HIS A 2 -30.70 -8.58 -39.87
N ARG A 3 -31.10 -7.30 -39.86
CA ARG A 3 -30.34 -6.23 -39.19
C ARG A 3 -30.85 -6.11 -37.77
N SER A 4 -30.05 -6.54 -36.81
CA SER A 4 -30.24 -6.22 -35.39
C SER A 4 -29.92 -4.74 -35.18
N SER A 5 -30.93 -3.89 -35.02
CA SER A 5 -30.73 -2.55 -34.45
C SER A 5 -30.52 -2.70 -32.95
N SER A 6 -29.27 -2.57 -32.50
CA SER A 6 -28.94 -2.42 -31.10
C SER A 6 -29.16 -0.96 -30.71
N SER A 7 -30.26 -0.65 -30.04
CA SER A 7 -30.42 0.61 -29.32
C SER A 7 -29.70 0.48 -27.99
N LEU A 8 -28.54 1.13 -27.86
CA LEU A 8 -27.88 1.35 -26.57
C LEU A 8 -28.88 2.01 -25.60
N PRO A 9 -28.96 1.58 -24.32
CA PRO A 9 -29.77 2.29 -23.36
C PRO A 9 -29.17 3.68 -23.14
N THR A 10 -30.01 4.69 -23.26
CA THR A 10 -29.73 6.10 -22.99
C THR A 10 -29.02 6.22 -21.64
N LEU A 11 -27.75 6.67 -21.67
CA LEU A 11 -27.02 7.10 -20.49
C LEU A 11 -27.70 8.36 -19.94
N GLY A 12 -28.63 8.19 -19.01
CA GLY A 12 -29.12 9.25 -18.13
C GLY A 12 -29.39 8.68 -16.74
N PRO A 13 -29.22 9.41 -15.62
CA PRO A 13 -28.55 10.69 -15.37
C PRO A 13 -27.29 10.47 -14.50
N PHE A 14 -26.50 9.43 -14.76
CA PHE A 14 -25.28 9.16 -13.96
C PHE A 14 -24.12 10.16 -14.20
N LEU A 15 -24.31 11.08 -15.16
CA LEU A 15 -23.41 12.18 -15.48
C LEU A 15 -23.96 13.56 -15.08
N GLU A 16 -25.05 13.62 -14.31
CA GLU A 16 -25.27 14.80 -13.49
C GLU A 16 -24.22 14.73 -12.38
N GLN A 17 -23.08 15.39 -12.60
CA GLN A 17 -22.12 15.69 -11.55
C GLN A 17 -22.92 16.29 -10.39
N GLN A 18 -23.19 15.47 -9.37
CA GLN A 18 -23.85 15.96 -8.18
C GLN A 18 -23.01 17.14 -7.68
N PRO A 19 -23.58 18.34 -7.51
CA PRO A 19 -22.84 19.53 -7.12
C PRO A 19 -22.11 19.37 -5.77
N PHE A 20 -22.43 18.31 -5.03
CA PHE A 20 -21.74 17.86 -3.83
C PHE A 20 -20.26 17.44 -4.06
N LEU A 21 -19.87 17.08 -5.29
CA LEU A 21 -18.48 16.78 -5.65
C LEU A 21 -17.66 18.04 -5.99
N ALA A 22 -18.31 19.18 -6.20
CA ALA A 22 -17.64 20.45 -6.50
C ALA A 22 -17.28 21.25 -5.24
N ASP A 23 -17.83 20.87 -4.09
CA ASP A 23 -17.57 21.52 -2.80
C ASP A 23 -16.73 20.59 -1.90
N PRO A 24 -15.43 20.89 -1.68
CA PRO A 24 -14.55 20.08 -0.85
C PRO A 24 -14.94 20.07 0.63
N GLU A 25 -15.74 21.03 1.11
CA GLU A 25 -16.29 21.02 2.47
C GLU A 25 -17.51 20.10 2.57
N ALA A 26 -18.38 20.12 1.56
CA ALA A 26 -19.48 19.18 1.45
C ALA A 26 -18.96 17.73 1.34
N ALA A 27 -17.97 17.48 0.48
CA ALA A 27 -17.35 16.16 0.32
C ALA A 27 -16.85 15.56 1.64
N GLN A 28 -16.31 16.36 2.56
CA GLN A 28 -15.86 15.92 3.89
C GLN A 28 -17.00 15.42 4.79
N THR A 29 -18.23 15.87 4.57
CA THR A 29 -19.42 15.45 5.33
C THR A 29 -20.15 14.24 4.74
N CYS A 30 -19.79 13.77 3.54
CA CYS A 30 -20.35 12.52 3.01
C CYS A 30 -19.86 11.32 3.86
N PRO A 31 -20.78 10.45 4.35
CA PRO A 31 -20.40 9.21 5.01
C PRO A 31 -19.47 8.32 4.16
N CYS A 32 -19.61 8.39 2.83
CA CYS A 32 -18.79 7.70 1.84
C CYS A 32 -17.31 8.14 1.88
N HIS A 33 -17.04 9.45 1.81
CA HIS A 33 -15.70 10.01 1.85
C HIS A 33 -15.08 9.91 3.24
N ALA A 34 -15.88 10.04 4.31
CA ALA A 34 -15.41 9.79 5.67
C ALA A 34 -14.94 8.34 5.86
N ARG A 35 -15.65 7.36 5.28
CA ARG A 35 -15.22 5.95 5.28
C ARG A 35 -13.96 5.73 4.46
N ALA A 36 -13.88 6.31 3.26
CA ALA A 36 -12.69 6.22 2.42
C ALA A 36 -11.46 6.83 3.11
N ALA A 37 -11.60 8.00 3.74
CA ALA A 37 -10.55 8.66 4.50
C ALA A 37 -10.05 7.81 5.68
N ARG A 38 -10.95 7.13 6.40
CA ARG A 38 -10.57 6.18 7.47
C ARG A 38 -9.80 4.98 6.92
N CYS A 39 -10.29 4.35 5.84
CA CYS A 39 -9.56 3.25 5.20
C CYS A 39 -8.16 3.68 4.77
N ARG A 40 -8.05 4.88 4.18
CA ARG A 40 -6.78 5.46 3.75
C ARG A 40 -5.81 5.69 4.92
N ALA A 41 -6.32 6.23 6.03
CA ALA A 41 -5.52 6.45 7.24
C ALA A 41 -5.00 5.10 7.79
N MET A 42 -5.87 4.10 7.90
CA MET A 42 -5.48 2.76 8.33
C MET A 42 -4.42 2.13 7.43
N LEU A 43 -4.59 2.20 6.11
CA LEU A 43 -3.62 1.67 5.15
C LEU A 43 -2.27 2.39 5.24
N SER A 44 -2.29 3.71 5.44
CA SER A 44 -1.08 4.51 5.63
C SER A 44 -0.33 4.12 6.89
N ASP A 45 -1.07 3.95 8.00
CA ASP A 45 -0.49 3.56 9.28
C ASP A 45 0.06 2.13 9.24
N MET A 46 -0.66 1.19 8.61
CA MET A 46 -0.16 -0.16 8.37
C MET A 46 1.14 -0.14 7.55
N ALA A 47 1.19 0.63 6.46
CA ALA A 47 2.40 0.75 5.64
C ALA A 47 3.58 1.34 6.44
N ARG A 48 3.34 2.32 7.30
CA ARG A 48 4.35 2.90 8.20
C ARG A 48 4.84 1.87 9.22
N GLN A 49 3.93 1.16 9.90
CA GLN A 49 4.27 0.14 10.89
C GLN A 49 5.07 -1.01 10.27
N SER A 50 4.67 -1.47 9.07
CA SER A 50 5.42 -2.48 8.32
C SER A 50 6.84 -2.00 8.04
N ARG A 51 7.03 -0.76 7.60
CA ARG A 51 8.38 -0.20 7.37
C ARG A 51 9.22 -0.18 8.64
N THR A 52 8.67 0.27 9.77
CA THR A 52 9.38 0.28 11.05
C THR A 52 9.79 -1.13 11.47
N THR A 53 8.87 -2.08 11.35
CA THR A 53 9.14 -3.49 11.68
C THR A 53 10.26 -4.07 10.81
N LEU A 54 10.23 -3.79 9.50
CA LEU A 54 11.27 -4.26 8.57
C LEU A 54 12.65 -3.66 8.87
N VAL A 55 12.72 -2.41 9.35
CA VAL A 55 13.99 -1.81 9.82
C VAL A 55 14.53 -2.59 11.02
N HIS A 56 13.68 -2.87 12.01
CA HIS A 56 14.10 -3.63 13.18
C HIS A 56 14.53 -5.06 12.84
N LEU A 57 13.89 -5.71 11.86
CA LEU A 57 14.32 -7.03 11.37
C LEU A 57 15.71 -6.98 10.73
N SER A 58 16.01 -5.94 9.94
CA SER A 58 17.36 -5.73 9.39
C SER A 58 18.41 -5.49 10.49
N GLU A 59 18.08 -4.70 11.52
CA GLU A 59 18.98 -4.49 12.67
C GLU A 59 19.26 -5.81 13.42
N LEU A 60 18.25 -6.66 13.59
CA LEU A 60 18.41 -7.99 14.19
C LEU A 60 19.23 -8.93 13.30
N ALA A 61 19.05 -8.86 11.98
CA ALA A 61 19.85 -9.62 11.02
C ALA A 61 21.34 -9.23 11.12
N ASP A 62 21.65 -7.94 11.20
CA ASP A 62 23.01 -7.45 11.39
C ASP A 62 23.62 -7.92 12.72
N GLN A 63 22.84 -7.91 13.80
CA GLN A 63 23.28 -8.43 15.11
C GLN A 63 23.56 -9.94 15.03
N ALA A 64 22.67 -10.70 14.40
CA ALA A 64 22.81 -12.14 14.20
C ALA A 64 24.07 -12.50 13.39
N LEU A 65 24.46 -11.67 12.41
CA LEU A 65 25.66 -11.89 11.60
C LEU A 65 26.97 -11.55 12.34
N ARG A 66 26.93 -10.82 13.45
CA ARG A 66 28.10 -10.48 14.28
C ARG A 66 28.49 -11.58 15.26
N VAL A 67 27.63 -12.58 15.46
CA VAL A 67 27.96 -13.73 16.31
C VAL A 67 29.10 -14.51 15.67
N ASP A 68 30.17 -14.72 16.44
CA ASP A 68 31.35 -15.43 15.98
C ASP A 68 31.19 -16.92 16.27
N TRP A 69 30.92 -17.68 15.21
CA TRP A 69 30.61 -19.10 15.23
C TRP A 69 31.01 -19.73 13.90
N GLU A 70 31.46 -20.98 13.93
CA GLU A 70 32.13 -21.61 12.80
C GLU A 70 31.46 -22.91 12.35
N GLY A 71 31.86 -23.37 11.17
CA GLY A 71 31.39 -24.62 10.57
C GLY A 71 30.16 -24.45 9.66
N ARG A 72 29.77 -25.56 9.03
CA ARG A 72 28.74 -25.59 7.99
C ARG A 72 27.36 -25.10 8.45
N ALA A 73 27.02 -25.31 9.72
CA ALA A 73 25.77 -24.81 10.29
C ALA A 73 25.77 -23.28 10.38
N ALA A 74 26.92 -22.70 10.76
CA ALA A 74 27.09 -21.26 10.84
C ALA A 74 27.00 -20.59 9.46
N GLU A 75 27.63 -21.20 8.44
CA GLU A 75 27.53 -20.75 7.05
C GLU A 75 26.09 -20.77 6.53
N ALA A 76 25.37 -21.87 6.75
CA ALA A 76 23.98 -22.02 6.31
C ALA A 76 23.06 -20.96 6.93
N TYR A 77 23.21 -20.71 8.23
CA TYR A 77 22.43 -19.67 8.90
C TYR A 77 22.80 -18.27 8.41
N ARG A 78 24.09 -17.94 8.22
CA ARG A 78 24.47 -16.63 7.67
C ARG A 78 23.85 -16.41 6.30
N ALA A 79 23.82 -17.44 5.45
CA ALA A 79 23.14 -17.38 4.16
C ALA A 79 21.63 -17.14 4.31
N GLN A 80 20.97 -17.83 5.24
CA GLN A 80 19.54 -17.62 5.52
C GLN A 80 19.24 -16.22 6.04
N VAL A 81 20.04 -15.70 6.99
CA VAL A 81 19.88 -14.35 7.54
C VAL A 81 20.07 -13.29 6.47
N ARG A 82 21.07 -13.44 5.58
CA ARG A 82 21.26 -12.52 4.45
C ARG A 82 20.10 -12.58 3.45
N ALA A 83 19.57 -13.77 3.17
CA ALA A 83 18.41 -13.92 2.30
C ALA A 83 17.16 -13.26 2.91
N MET A 84 16.94 -13.44 4.21
CA MET A 84 15.85 -12.79 4.95
C MET A 84 16.01 -11.26 4.93
N ASP A 85 17.21 -10.74 5.18
CA ASP A 85 17.45 -9.30 5.16
C ASP A 85 17.20 -8.69 3.76
N ALA A 86 17.64 -9.37 2.69
CA ALA A 86 17.34 -8.94 1.33
C ALA A 86 15.83 -8.85 1.05
N VAL A 87 15.05 -9.81 1.54
CA VAL A 87 13.57 -9.77 1.45
C VAL A 87 13.01 -8.60 2.27
N CYS A 88 13.55 -8.35 3.46
CA CYS A 88 13.10 -7.24 4.31
C CYS A 88 13.35 -5.88 3.62
N GLN A 89 14.50 -5.72 2.97
CA GLN A 89 14.86 -4.52 2.23
C GLN A 89 13.92 -4.30 1.03
N ASP A 90 13.60 -5.33 0.24
CA ASP A 90 12.64 -5.22 -0.85
C ASP A 90 11.23 -4.85 -0.34
N GLN A 91 10.74 -5.57 0.67
CA GLN A 91 9.45 -5.29 1.31
C GLN A 91 9.35 -3.84 1.82
N ARG A 92 10.45 -3.29 2.34
CA ARG A 92 10.51 -1.91 2.82
C ARG A 92 10.38 -0.92 1.67
N ILE A 93 11.00 -1.20 0.52
CA ILE A 93 10.84 -0.40 -0.71
C ILE A 93 9.38 -0.45 -1.17
N GLN A 94 8.77 -1.63 -1.21
CA GLN A 94 7.37 -1.79 -1.61
C GLN A 94 6.42 -1.04 -0.69
N ALA A 95 6.56 -1.19 0.63
CA ALA A 95 5.76 -0.45 1.61
C ALA A 95 5.93 1.09 1.45
N GLY A 96 7.12 1.54 1.05
CA GLY A 96 7.35 2.94 0.69
C GLY A 96 6.62 3.40 -0.56
N ARG A 97 6.62 2.58 -1.62
CA ARG A 97 5.86 2.86 -2.85
C ARG A 97 4.36 2.89 -2.56
N THR A 98 3.84 1.94 -1.79
CA THR A 98 2.44 1.90 -1.36
C THR A 98 2.05 3.19 -0.61
N LEU A 99 2.88 3.62 0.35
CA LEU A 99 2.62 4.87 1.07
C LEU A 99 2.63 6.10 0.14
N SER A 100 3.55 6.16 -0.82
CA SER A 100 3.58 7.24 -1.82
C SER A 100 2.32 7.26 -2.68
N LEU A 101 1.81 6.10 -3.12
CA LEU A 101 0.57 6.01 -3.89
C LEU A 101 -0.63 6.51 -3.07
N ILE A 102 -0.75 6.07 -1.82
CA ILE A 102 -1.81 6.52 -0.91
C ILE A 102 -1.77 8.04 -0.72
N ASN A 103 -0.57 8.62 -0.62
CA ASN A 103 -0.41 10.06 -0.45
C ASN A 103 -0.64 10.86 -1.74
N GLN A 104 -0.43 10.28 -2.92
CA GLN A 104 -0.68 10.94 -4.21
C GLN A 104 -2.19 11.12 -4.48
N GLU A 105 -3.02 10.18 -4.03
CA GLU A 105 -4.49 10.31 -4.04
C GLU A 105 -5.04 11.45 -3.15
N ILE A 106 -4.16 12.19 -2.44
CA ILE A 106 -4.53 13.35 -1.62
C ILE A 106 -4.48 14.67 -2.43
N ARG A 107 -3.76 14.72 -3.56
CA ARG A 107 -3.71 15.96 -4.35
C ARG A 107 -5.01 16.15 -5.14
N PRO A 108 -5.71 17.28 -4.97
CA PRO A 108 -6.92 17.60 -5.72
C PRO A 108 -6.64 17.81 -7.21
#